data_AF-A0A0M2UYH8-F1
#
_entry.id   AF-A0A0M2UYH8-F1
#
_cell.length_a   1.000
_cell.length_b   1.000
_cell.length_c   1.000
_cell.angle_alpha   90.00
_cell.angle_beta   90.00
_cell.angle_gamma   90.00
#
_symmetry.space_group_name_H-M   'P 1'
#
loop_
_entity.id
_entity.type
_entity.pdbx_description
1 polymer ?
#
loop_
_entity_poly.entity_id
_entity_poly.type
_entity_poly.pdbx_seq_one_letter_code
_entity_poly.pdbx_strand_id
1 'polypeptide(L)'
;MSEKIKFYMDEHVPSAVGTGLQLRGVDVLKTHEAHMLSASDVEHLTFATNCGRVIFTQDDDFLRLHKKGIRHSDIVWAHQRMSIGDISTDLCLFIRC
;
A
#
# COMPACT_ATOMS: atom_id res chain seq x y z
N MET A 1 -21.49 -7.41 7.18
CA MET A 1 -20.65 -7.78 6.02
C MET A 1 -19.30 -7.13 6.26
N SER A 2 -18.19 -7.88 6.23
CA SER A 2 -16.87 -7.30 6.43
C SER A 2 -16.55 -6.45 5.20
N GLU A 3 -16.35 -5.14 5.38
CA GLU A 3 -15.83 -4.27 4.33
C GLU A 3 -14.50 -4.87 3.83
N LYS A 4 -14.38 -5.10 2.52
CA LYS A 4 -13.14 -5.60 1.93
C LYS A 4 -12.14 -4.46 1.87
N ILE A 5 -10.97 -4.65 2.48
CA ILE A 5 -9.86 -3.69 2.42
C ILE A 5 -9.48 -3.49 0.95
N LYS A 6 -9.33 -2.22 0.56
CA LYS A 6 -8.85 -1.81 -0.77
C LYS A 6 -7.43 -1.29 -0.64
N PHE A 7 -6.54 -1.75 -1.50
CA PHE A 7 -5.14 -1.32 -1.48
C PHE A 7 -4.84 -0.28 -2.56
N TYR A 8 -3.98 0.65 -2.21
CA TYR A 8 -3.24 1.50 -3.13
C TYR A 8 -1.77 1.10 -3.06
N MET A 9 -1.25 0.54 -4.15
CA MET A 9 0.10 -0.01 -4.20
C MET A 9 1.09 0.99 -4.77
N ASP A 10 2.12 1.24 -3.97
CA ASP A 10 3.29 2.06 -4.30
C ASP A 10 4.08 1.54 -5.51
N GLU A 11 4.82 2.42 -6.20
CA GLU A 11 5.53 2.11 -7.44
C GLU A 11 6.72 1.14 -7.25
N HIS A 12 7.31 1.14 -6.05
CA HIS A 12 8.40 0.24 -5.71
C HIS A 12 7.95 -1.20 -5.43
N VAL A 13 6.64 -1.43 -5.32
CA VAL A 13 6.09 -2.76 -5.07
C VAL A 13 6.10 -3.58 -6.36
N PRO A 14 6.67 -4.81 -6.37
CA PRO A 14 6.66 -5.65 -7.56
C PRO A 14 5.23 -5.90 -8.05
N SER A 15 4.98 -5.64 -9.33
CA SER A 15 3.63 -5.72 -9.94
C SER A 15 2.96 -7.08 -9.75
N ALA A 16 3.74 -8.15 -9.68
CA ALA A 16 3.27 -9.51 -9.43
C ALA A 16 2.56 -9.69 -8.07
N VAL A 17 2.91 -8.89 -7.05
CA VAL A 17 2.19 -8.86 -5.77
C VAL A 17 0.77 -8.33 -5.98
N GLY A 18 0.64 -7.20 -6.67
CA GLY A 18 -0.67 -6.62 -7.02
C GLY A 18 -1.52 -7.56 -7.84
N THR A 19 -0.95 -8.18 -8.87
CA THR A 19 -1.64 -9.19 -9.68
C THR A 19 -2.07 -10.41 -8.83
N GLY A 20 -1.20 -10.90 -7.94
CA GLY A 20 -1.51 -12.03 -7.07
C GLY A 20 -2.66 -11.76 -6.09
N LEU A 21 -2.76 -10.52 -5.58
CA LEU A 21 -3.87 -10.08 -4.74
C LEU A 21 -5.17 -9.90 -5.54
N GLN A 22 -5.09 -9.30 -6.74
CA GLN A 22 -6.24 -9.16 -7.63
C GLN A 22 -6.84 -10.51 -8.03
N LEU A 23 -6.00 -11.52 -8.32
CA LEU A 23 -6.45 -12.89 -8.60
C LEU A 23 -7.17 -13.55 -7.40
N ARG A 24 -6.93 -13.08 -6.18
CA ARG A 24 -7.62 -13.50 -4.95
C ARG A 24 -8.87 -12.66 -4.65
N GLY A 25 -9.25 -11.74 -5.54
CA GLY A 25 -10.44 -10.90 -5.40
C GLY A 25 -10.27 -9.70 -4.46
N VAL A 26 -9.03 -9.28 -4.22
CA VAL A 26 -8.71 -8.05 -3.48
C VAL A 26 -8.68 -6.87 -4.45
N ASP A 27 -9.28 -5.75 -4.05
CA ASP A 27 -9.25 -4.51 -4.83
C ASP A 27 -7.88 -3.84 -4.64
N VAL A 28 -7.08 -3.80 -5.71
CA VAL A 28 -5.76 -3.19 -5.74
C VAL A 28 -5.73 -2.17 -6.87
N LEU A 29 -5.31 -0.95 -6.55
CA LEU A 29 -4.99 0.12 -7.51
C LEU A 29 -3.51 0.43 -7.42
N LYS A 30 -2.77 0.27 -8.50
CA LYS A 30 -1.32 0.58 -8.54
C LYS A 30 -1.10 2.05 -8.91
N THR A 31 0.03 2.62 -8.50
CA THR A 31 0.43 4.01 -8.84
C THR A 31 0.30 4.36 -10.32
N HIS A 32 0.71 3.46 -11.22
CA HIS A 32 0.58 3.67 -12.68
C HIS A 32 -0.88 3.70 -13.17
N GLU A 33 -1.76 2.87 -12.61
CA GLU A 33 -3.20 2.86 -12.95
C GLU A 33 -3.90 4.11 -12.42
N ALA A 34 -3.39 4.67 -11.33
CA ALA A 34 -3.88 5.91 -10.74
C ALA A 34 -3.33 7.19 -11.40
N HIS A 35 -2.44 7.07 -12.40
CA HIS A 35 -1.70 8.20 -12.96
C HIS A 35 -0.91 9.02 -11.92
N MET A 36 -0.43 8.36 -10.88
CA MET A 36 0.30 8.95 -9.75
C MET A 36 1.79 8.59 -9.77
N LEU A 37 2.34 8.19 -10.92
CA LEU A 37 3.77 7.91 -11.03
C LEU A 37 4.60 9.15 -10.68
N SER A 38 5.69 8.96 -9.93
CA SER A 38 6.57 10.04 -9.47
C SER A 38 5.91 11.11 -8.60
N ALA A 39 4.71 10.86 -8.08
CA ALA A 39 4.13 11.71 -7.04
C ALA A 39 4.96 11.58 -5.76
N SER A 40 4.92 12.62 -4.92
CA SER A 40 5.58 12.55 -3.61
C SER A 40 4.84 11.61 -2.65
N ASP A 41 5.54 11.08 -1.66
CA ASP A 41 4.95 10.23 -0.62
C ASP A 41 3.72 10.86 0.06
N VAL A 42 3.74 12.18 0.27
CA VAL A 42 2.61 12.92 0.86
C VAL A 42 1.42 12.97 -0.08
N GLU A 43 1.65 13.10 -1.38
CA GLU A 43 0.60 13.02 -2.40
C GLU A 43 0.02 11.60 -2.48
N HIS A 44 0.85 10.56 -2.38
CA HIS A 44 0.39 9.17 -2.27
C HIS A 44 -0.50 8.97 -1.05
N LEU A 45 -0.08 9.42 0.14
CA LEU A 45 -0.86 9.36 1.37
C LEU A 45 -2.21 10.07 1.24
N THR A 46 -2.19 11.27 0.67
CA THR A 46 -3.39 12.08 0.45
C THR A 46 -4.35 11.41 -0.53
N PHE A 47 -3.82 10.91 -1.65
CA PHE A 47 -4.60 10.20 -2.66
C PHE A 47 -5.26 8.94 -2.08
N ALA A 48 -4.49 8.10 -1.40
CA ALA A 48 -5.01 6.88 -0.79
C ALA A 48 -6.11 7.17 0.23
N THR A 49 -5.91 8.20 1.07
CA THR A 49 -6.90 8.65 2.05
C THR A 49 -8.18 9.13 1.37
N ASN A 50 -8.08 9.96 0.33
CA ASN A 50 -9.23 10.46 -0.42
C ASN A 50 -10.00 9.36 -1.15
N CYS A 51 -9.31 8.31 -1.59
CA CYS A 51 -9.91 7.14 -2.22
C CYS A 51 -10.42 6.08 -1.23
N GLY A 52 -10.21 6.27 0.09
CA GLY A 52 -10.53 5.28 1.11
C GLY A 52 -9.77 3.97 0.94
N ARG A 53 -8.51 4.04 0.47
CA ARG A 53 -7.62 2.91 0.23
C ARG A 53 -6.50 2.90 1.27
N VAL A 54 -6.07 1.71 1.67
CA VAL A 54 -4.90 1.50 2.51
C VAL A 54 -3.65 1.49 1.63
N ILE A 55 -2.60 2.21 2.02
CA ILE A 55 -1.33 2.16 1.27
C ILE A 55 -0.65 0.82 1.54
N PHE A 56 -0.22 0.15 0.47
CA PHE A 56 0.73 -0.95 0.55
C PHE A 56 2.07 -0.48 -0.05
N THR A 57 3.12 -0.48 0.76
CA THR A 57 4.46 -0.03 0.36
C THR A 57 5.54 -0.92 0.95
N GLN A 58 6.71 -0.92 0.31
CA GLN A 58 7.93 -1.49 0.84
C GLN A 58 9.00 -0.42 1.11
N ASP A 59 8.61 0.85 1.08
CA ASP A 59 9.47 1.99 1.35
C ASP A 59 9.35 2.43 2.83
N ASP A 60 10.49 2.56 3.49
CA ASP A 60 10.59 2.96 4.89
C ASP A 60 10.25 4.44 5.11
N ASP A 61 10.26 5.27 4.06
CA ASP A 61 9.94 6.69 4.17
C ASP A 61 8.47 6.92 4.57
N PHE A 62 7.55 6.04 4.17
CA PHE A 62 6.17 6.05 4.67
C PHE A 62 6.07 5.82 6.18
N LEU A 63 6.94 4.99 6.75
CA LEU A 63 7.01 4.78 8.21
C LEU A 63 7.48 6.06 8.92
N ARG A 64 8.42 6.80 8.31
CA ARG A 64 8.90 8.08 8.83
C ARG A 64 7.80 9.14 8.78
N LEU A 65 7.00 9.18 7.70
CA LEU A 65 5.87 10.11 7.57
C LEU A 65 4.78 9.82 8.59
N HIS A 66 4.46 8.56 8.84
CA HIS A 66 3.55 8.19 9.92
C HIS A 66 4.08 8.66 11.28
N LYS A 67 5.37 8.42 11.59
CA LYS A 67 5.98 8.90 12.84
C LYS A 67 5.96 10.43 12.99
N LYS A 68 5.95 11.16 11.88
CA LYS A 68 5.79 12.64 11.86
C LYS A 68 4.34 13.09 12.08
N GLY A 69 3.37 12.18 12.17
CA GLY A 69 1.96 12.49 12.34
C GLY A 69 1.27 12.97 11.06
N ILE A 70 1.83 12.66 9.88
CA ILE A 70 1.14 12.94 8.61
C ILE A 70 -0.10 12.06 8.53
N ARG A 71 -1.24 12.70 8.24
CA ARG A 71 -2.53 12.02 8.16
C ARG A 71 -2.56 11.06 6.98
N HIS A 72 -3.01 9.84 7.25
CA HIS A 72 -3.26 8.81 6.24
C HIS A 72 -4.44 7.93 6.66
N SER A 73 -4.96 7.12 5.73
CA SER A 73 -6.03 6.16 5.98
C SER A 73 -5.54 5.02 6.87
N ASP A 74 -4.57 4.25 6.38
CA ASP A 74 -3.76 3.26 7.08
C ASP A 74 -2.57 2.90 6.15
N ILE A 75 -1.49 2.36 6.70
CA ILE A 75 -0.33 1.87 5.95
C ILE A 75 -0.10 0.39 6.28
N VAL A 76 0.00 -0.43 5.24
CA VAL A 76 0.56 -1.77 5.27
C VAL A 76 1.96 -1.72 4.70
N TRP A 77 2.92 -2.06 5.55
CA TRP A 77 4.32 -2.11 5.15
C TRP A 77 4.81 -3.56 5.11
N ALA A 78 5.56 -3.87 4.06
CA ALA A 78 6.24 -5.15 3.87
C ALA A 78 7.71 -4.91 3.55
N HIS A 79 8.59 -5.81 3.99
CA HIS A 79 10.02 -5.67 3.71
C HIS A 79 10.33 -5.96 2.23
N GLN A 80 11.23 -5.17 1.61
CA GLN A 80 11.59 -5.29 0.18
C GLN A 80 12.13 -6.68 -0.24
N ARG A 81 12.60 -7.48 0.71
CA ARG A 81 13.15 -8.82 0.47
C ARG A 81 12.12 -9.95 0.55
N MET A 82 10.87 -9.65 0.86
CA MET A 82 9.82 -10.67 0.91
C MET A 82 9.42 -11.10 -0.51
N SER A 83 9.38 -12.41 -0.74
CA SER A 83 8.84 -12.94 -1.98
C SER A 83 7.31 -12.80 -2.02
N ILE A 84 6.72 -12.94 -3.21
CA ILE A 84 5.27 -12.90 -3.39
C ILE A 84 4.56 -13.97 -2.52
N GLY A 85 5.22 -15.11 -2.30
CA GLY A 85 4.73 -16.18 -1.41
C GLY A 85 4.77 -15.76 0.07
N ASP A 86 5.81 -15.04 0.46
CA ASP A 86 5.98 -14.54 1.82
C ASP A 86 4.97 -13.42 2.12
N ILE A 87 4.72 -12.49 1.20
CA ILE A 87 3.71 -11.43 1.43
C ILE A 87 2.30 -12.01 1.67
N SER A 88 2.02 -13.22 1.15
CA SER A 88 0.74 -13.91 1.36
C SER A 88 0.67 -14.72 2.66
N THR A 89 1.80 -14.97 3.33
CA THR A 89 1.93 -15.89 4.48
C THR A 89 2.50 -15.21 5.73
N ASP A 90 3.31 -14.18 5.55
CA ASP A 90 4.08 -13.47 6.57
C ASP A 90 3.44 -12.16 7.01
N LEU A 91 3.85 -11.79 8.22
CA LEU A 91 3.36 -10.70 9.04
C LEU A 91 3.53 -9.34 8.35
N CYS A 92 2.48 -8.86 7.68
CA CYS A 92 2.36 -7.47 7.27
C CYS A 92 2.21 -6.56 8.50
N LEU A 93 3.02 -5.51 8.61
CA LEU A 93 2.85 -4.53 9.67
C LEU A 93 1.70 -3.61 9.30
N PHE A 94 0.62 -3.67 10.08
CA PHE A 94 -0.54 -2.79 9.94
C PHE A 94 -0.38 -1.58 10.86
N ILE A 95 -0.29 -0.38 10.27
CA ILE A 95 -0.12 0.88 10.99
C ILE A 95 -1.35 1.75 10.74
N ARG A 96 -1.97 2.19 11.84
CA ARG A 96 -3.15 3.05 11.81
C ARG A 96 -2.80 4.48 12.20
N CYS A 97 -3.45 5.44 11.55
CA CYS A 97 -3.28 6.87 11.85
C CYS A 97 -3.95 7.28 13.17
#